data_AF-A0A830V580-F1
#
_entry.id   AF-A0A830V580-F1
#
_cell.length_a   1.000
_cell.length_b   1.000
_cell.length_c   1.000
_cell.angle_alpha   90.00
_cell.angle_beta   90.00
_cell.angle_gamma   90.00
#
_symmetry.space_group_name_H-M   'P 1'
#
loop_
_entity.id
_entity.type
_entity.pdbx_description
1 polymer ?
#
loop_
_entity_poly.entity_id
_entity_poly.type
_entity_poly.pdbx_seq_one_letter_code
_entity_poly.pdbx_strand_id
1 'polypeptide(L)'
;MTWKDRLQDASFRGVPFKVEEESAGTGRRVETHEYPNRDKPYTEDLGKITFRPSITAYVVGDDCFDQRDRLIDALNKPGPGTLVHPTYGELKVCVDGEVRVSTSKSEGRIVRFDLKFVEAGELSYPTSGAATAQTLMSSCSALDDCISDSFSSFSIDGVADFVQNDVVGNASTMLGYVSDAMKVVDSAVSDAARLLQGDISVLLSPPSSGKNFVEQVQKMWRTGKRLYGNASDLVTMIKTFSGVSLGSNLQPRGIWKTDSKTTATATQQRNVVASTLRTTAISEAAYAVTRLPAPTTSAVMQNATVGQSTTPAQSTGWPSVTHPALNNAPAVKNTVDLPTWEELTDIRDTLNTAIDKELSRTTSDALFLALRRVKADLNADINTRLEQSA
;
A
#
# COMPACT_ATOMS: atom_id res chain seq x y z
N MET A 1 -38.17 36.64 19.89
CA MET A 1 -38.22 35.92 18.61
C MET A 1 -38.17 34.44 18.92
N THR A 2 -39.28 33.77 18.64
CA THR A 2 -39.66 32.48 19.23
C THR A 2 -39.06 31.34 18.42
N TRP A 3 -38.63 30.25 19.06
CA TRP A 3 -38.15 29.04 18.38
C TRP A 3 -39.13 28.49 17.32
N LYS A 4 -40.42 28.80 17.47
CA LYS A 4 -41.51 28.54 16.52
C LYS A 4 -41.31 29.18 15.14
N ASP A 5 -40.64 30.34 15.04
CA ASP A 5 -40.39 31.04 13.77
C ASP A 5 -39.21 30.46 12.97
N ARG A 6 -38.49 29.46 13.52
CA ARG A 6 -37.37 28.76 12.86
C ARG A 6 -37.70 27.33 12.43
N LEU A 7 -38.93 26.86 12.66
CA LEU A 7 -39.35 25.52 12.22
C LEU A 7 -39.42 25.51 10.68
N GLN A 8 -38.52 24.77 10.04
CA GLN A 8 -38.72 24.41 8.64
C GLN A 8 -39.92 23.45 8.52
N ASP A 9 -40.64 23.52 7.41
CA ASP A 9 -41.68 22.54 7.12
C ASP A 9 -41.05 21.16 6.93
N ALA A 10 -41.46 20.20 7.75
CA ALA A 10 -40.94 18.84 7.66
C ALA A 10 -41.35 18.22 6.33
N SER A 11 -40.42 17.55 5.65
CA SER A 11 -40.73 16.86 4.41
C SER A 11 -39.92 15.58 4.26
N PHE A 12 -40.51 14.58 3.62
CA PHE A 12 -39.81 13.35 3.25
C PHE A 12 -39.95 13.14 1.75
N ARG A 13 -38.81 13.08 1.05
CA ARG A 13 -38.76 13.01 -0.43
C ARG A 13 -39.63 14.08 -1.11
N GLY A 14 -39.70 15.28 -0.51
CA GLY A 14 -40.48 16.41 -1.01
C GLY A 14 -41.97 16.39 -0.64
N VAL A 15 -42.47 15.37 0.08
CA VAL A 15 -43.85 15.36 0.60
C VAL A 15 -43.87 16.02 1.99
N PRO A 16 -44.60 17.13 2.18
CA PRO A 16 -44.64 17.83 3.45
C PRO A 16 -45.50 17.09 4.49
N PHE A 17 -45.09 17.15 5.75
CA PHE A 17 -45.85 16.64 6.90
C PHE A 17 -45.60 17.53 8.13
N LYS A 18 -46.41 17.37 9.19
CA LYS A 18 -46.20 18.06 10.48
C LYS A 18 -45.71 17.07 11.52
N VAL A 19 -44.85 17.53 12.42
CA VAL A 19 -44.24 16.71 13.48
C VAL A 19 -44.95 16.99 14.80
N GLU A 20 -45.32 15.94 15.51
CA GLU A 20 -45.91 16.01 16.86
C GLU A 20 -44.90 15.64 17.93
N GLU A 21 -44.10 14.58 17.71
CA GLU A 21 -43.10 14.08 18.65
C GLU A 21 -41.87 13.58 17.90
N GLU A 22 -40.69 13.83 18.47
CA GLU A 22 -39.41 13.33 17.96
C GLU A 22 -38.62 12.63 19.09
N SER A 23 -38.05 11.48 18.78
CA SER A 23 -37.15 10.76 19.69
C SER A 23 -36.02 10.11 18.90
N ALA A 24 -34.78 10.30 19.33
CA ALA A 24 -33.62 9.69 18.69
C ALA A 24 -32.58 9.24 19.72
N GLY A 25 -32.05 8.03 19.54
CA GLY A 25 -30.92 7.54 20.32
C GLY A 25 -29.62 8.22 19.89
N THR A 26 -28.92 8.84 20.84
CA THR A 26 -27.61 9.45 20.64
C THR A 26 -26.57 8.80 21.56
N GLY A 27 -25.35 8.60 21.06
CA GLY A 27 -24.29 7.97 21.82
C GLY A 27 -23.19 7.37 20.95
N ARG A 28 -22.26 6.66 21.61
CA ARG A 28 -21.19 5.90 20.97
C ARG A 28 -21.28 4.46 21.44
N ARG A 29 -20.93 3.53 20.56
CA ARG A 29 -20.80 2.11 20.88
C ARG A 29 -19.47 1.94 21.59
N VAL A 30 -19.51 1.29 22.74
CA VAL A 30 -18.36 1.15 23.61
C VAL A 30 -18.33 -0.28 24.14
N GLU A 31 -17.18 -0.94 24.06
CA GLU A 31 -16.95 -2.25 24.64
C GLU A 31 -15.98 -2.14 25.82
N THR A 32 -16.33 -2.70 26.97
CA THR A 32 -15.51 -2.62 28.18
C THR A 32 -14.91 -3.99 28.46
N HIS A 33 -13.59 -4.09 28.41
CA HIS A 33 -12.83 -5.28 28.76
C HIS A 33 -12.33 -5.19 30.21
N GLU A 34 -12.76 -6.14 31.02
CA GLU A 34 -12.33 -6.31 32.41
C GLU A 34 -11.25 -7.41 32.48
N TYR A 35 -10.09 -7.06 33.03
CA TYR A 35 -8.96 -7.99 33.18
C TYR A 35 -8.77 -8.37 34.65
N PRO A 36 -8.57 -9.66 34.98
CA PRO A 36 -8.27 -10.08 36.35
C PRO A 36 -7.02 -9.37 36.90
N ASN A 37 -7.06 -8.96 38.18
CA ASN A 37 -6.02 -8.19 38.89
C ASN A 37 -5.75 -6.76 38.39
N ARG A 38 -6.70 -6.14 37.66
CA ARG A 38 -6.61 -4.72 37.28
C ARG A 38 -7.83 -3.96 37.77
N ASP A 39 -7.63 -2.98 38.64
CA ASP A 39 -8.72 -2.17 39.22
C ASP A 39 -9.38 -1.19 38.24
N LYS A 40 -8.81 -1.01 37.04
CA LYS A 40 -9.34 -0.12 36.00
C LYS A 40 -9.62 -0.89 34.70
N PRO A 41 -10.88 -0.97 34.24
CA PRO A 41 -11.23 -1.62 32.99
C PRO A 41 -10.71 -0.83 31.79
N TYR A 42 -10.48 -1.53 30.67
CA TYR A 42 -10.18 -0.91 29.38
C TYR A 42 -11.47 -0.75 28.59
N THR A 43 -11.65 0.38 27.93
CA THR A 43 -12.89 0.71 27.25
C THR A 43 -12.55 1.11 25.81
N GLU A 44 -12.95 0.27 24.85
CA GLU A 44 -12.74 0.48 23.42
C GLU A 44 -13.96 1.14 22.79
N ASP A 45 -13.74 2.22 22.04
CA ASP A 45 -14.81 2.96 21.37
C ASP A 45 -15.02 2.41 19.96
N LEU A 46 -16.13 1.70 19.77
CA LEU A 46 -16.51 1.05 18.50
C LEU A 46 -17.26 2.01 17.55
N GLY A 47 -17.16 3.32 17.77
CA GLY A 47 -17.69 4.35 16.89
C GLY A 47 -19.08 4.87 17.27
N LYS A 48 -19.64 5.74 16.44
CA LYS A 48 -20.95 6.37 16.66
C LYS A 48 -22.06 5.32 16.64
N ILE A 49 -23.02 5.41 17.58
CA ILE A 49 -24.21 4.55 17.53
C ILE A 49 -25.03 4.90 16.28
N THR A 50 -25.63 3.89 15.64
CA THR A 50 -26.51 4.11 14.49
C THR A 50 -27.64 5.05 14.88
N PHE A 51 -27.73 6.19 14.20
CA PHE A 51 -28.78 7.16 14.43
C PHE A 51 -30.12 6.61 13.91
N ARG A 52 -31.05 6.36 14.83
CA ARG A 52 -32.41 5.88 14.54
C ARG A 52 -33.44 6.85 15.12
N PRO A 53 -33.86 7.88 14.36
CA PRO A 53 -34.93 8.75 14.80
C PRO A 53 -36.30 8.09 14.59
N SER A 54 -37.12 8.13 15.63
CA SER A 54 -38.55 7.81 15.62
C SER A 54 -39.32 9.13 15.64
N ILE A 55 -40.18 9.33 14.65
CA ILE A 55 -40.90 10.59 14.43
C ILE A 55 -42.39 10.29 14.36
N THR A 56 -43.17 10.89 15.26
CA THR A 56 -44.63 10.90 15.17
C THR A 56 -45.05 12.10 14.35
N ALA A 57 -45.57 11.84 13.16
CA ALA A 57 -45.98 12.85 12.20
C ALA A 57 -47.49 12.84 11.97
N TYR A 58 -48.05 13.96 11.54
CA TYR A 58 -49.44 14.04 11.12
C TYR A 58 -49.63 14.90 9.88
N VAL A 59 -50.71 14.61 9.18
CA VAL A 59 -51.19 15.34 8.02
C VAL A 59 -52.59 15.86 8.34
N VAL A 60 -52.81 17.17 8.14
CA VAL A 60 -54.05 17.85 8.46
C VAL A 60 -54.50 18.71 7.28
N GLY A 61 -55.79 18.67 6.95
CA GLY A 61 -56.38 19.49 5.88
C GLY A 61 -57.48 18.77 5.10
N ASP A 62 -58.05 19.47 4.12
CA ASP A 62 -59.09 18.92 3.25
C ASP A 62 -58.53 17.87 2.28
N ASP A 63 -57.25 17.99 1.92
CA ASP A 63 -56.49 17.05 1.07
C ASP A 63 -55.73 15.98 1.89
N CYS A 64 -56.13 15.74 3.15
CA CYS A 64 -55.39 14.85 4.05
C CYS A 64 -55.26 13.41 3.53
N PHE A 65 -56.25 12.91 2.78
CA PHE A 65 -56.21 11.58 2.18
C PHE A 65 -55.25 11.49 1.00
N ASP A 66 -55.19 12.52 0.15
CA ASP A 66 -54.26 12.57 -0.99
C ASP A 66 -52.81 12.73 -0.53
N GLN A 67 -52.59 13.57 0.49
CA GLN A 67 -51.27 13.73 1.11
C GLN A 67 -50.82 12.46 1.84
N ARG A 68 -51.74 11.74 2.48
CA ARG A 68 -51.46 10.42 3.06
C ARG A 68 -50.98 9.44 1.99
N ASP A 69 -51.69 9.33 0.88
CA ASP A 69 -51.36 8.36 -0.17
C ASP A 69 -50.02 8.70 -0.86
N ARG A 70 -49.70 10.00 -1.02
CA ARG A 70 -48.38 10.46 -1.50
C ARG A 70 -47.26 10.15 -0.52
N LEU A 71 -47.49 10.31 0.78
CA LEU A 71 -46.49 9.99 1.81
C LEU A 71 -46.25 8.48 1.87
N ILE A 72 -47.30 7.67 1.78
CA ILE A 72 -47.20 6.19 1.70
C ILE A 72 -46.42 5.76 0.45
N ASP A 73 -46.68 6.36 -0.71
CA ASP A 73 -45.91 6.09 -1.93
C ASP A 73 -44.43 6.48 -1.78
N ALA A 74 -44.15 7.63 -1.16
CA ALA A 74 -42.79 8.07 -0.89
C ALA A 74 -42.03 7.14 0.08
N LEU A 75 -42.72 6.60 1.09
CA LEU A 75 -42.16 5.67 2.08
C LEU A 75 -41.91 4.27 1.51
N ASN A 76 -42.74 3.81 0.57
CA ASN A 76 -42.59 2.51 -0.08
C ASN A 76 -41.55 2.50 -1.24
N LYS A 77 -41.04 3.66 -1.66
CA LYS A 77 -40.01 3.72 -2.71
C LYS A 77 -38.67 3.13 -2.24
N PRO A 78 -38.03 2.24 -3.01
CA PRO A 78 -36.75 1.67 -2.64
C PRO A 78 -35.63 2.73 -2.58
N GLY A 79 -34.64 2.52 -1.71
CA GLY A 79 -33.45 3.36 -1.58
C GLY A 79 -33.56 4.51 -0.57
N PRO A 80 -32.46 5.24 -0.32
CA PRO A 80 -32.43 6.34 0.64
C PRO A 80 -33.33 7.49 0.19
N GLY A 81 -33.97 8.16 1.15
CA GLY A 81 -34.79 9.34 0.97
C GLY A 81 -34.22 10.53 1.75
N THR A 82 -34.39 11.73 1.22
CA THR A 82 -34.07 12.96 1.95
C THR A 82 -35.19 13.26 2.93
N LEU A 83 -34.87 13.28 4.22
CA LEU A 83 -35.72 13.72 5.31
C LEU A 83 -35.27 15.13 5.71
N VAL A 84 -36.16 16.10 5.57
CA VAL A 84 -35.99 17.45 6.12
C VAL A 84 -36.78 17.51 7.41
N HIS A 85 -36.08 17.59 8.54
CA HIS A 85 -36.68 17.73 9.86
C HIS A 85 -36.44 19.13 10.43
N PRO A 86 -37.44 19.78 11.06
CA PRO A 86 -37.27 21.12 11.62
C PRO A 86 -36.13 21.25 12.64
N THR A 87 -35.88 20.20 13.43
CA THR A 87 -34.80 20.16 14.45
C THR A 87 -33.51 19.52 13.93
N TYR A 88 -33.59 18.49 13.07
CA TYR A 88 -32.42 17.71 12.65
C TYR A 88 -31.79 18.19 11.32
N GLY A 89 -32.46 19.09 10.60
CA GLY A 89 -32.01 19.55 9.29
C GLY A 89 -32.25 18.51 8.18
N GLU A 90 -31.45 18.57 7.12
CA GLU A 90 -31.52 17.64 5.98
C GLU A 90 -30.67 16.40 6.25
N LEU A 91 -31.32 15.22 6.28
CA LEU A 91 -30.69 13.93 6.51
C LEU A 91 -31.04 12.96 5.39
N LYS A 92 -30.08 12.13 4.97
CA LYS A 92 -30.35 10.96 4.13
C LYS A 92 -30.69 9.78 5.02
N VAL A 93 -31.91 9.28 4.90
CA VAL A 93 -32.40 8.19 5.74
C VAL A 93 -33.09 7.10 4.92
N CYS A 94 -33.06 5.88 5.43
CA CYS A 94 -33.90 4.78 4.97
C CYS A 94 -35.01 4.53 5.99
N VAL A 95 -36.19 4.09 5.53
CA VAL A 95 -37.28 3.67 6.42
C VAL A 95 -36.88 2.35 7.09
N ASP A 96 -36.92 2.30 8.42
CA ASP A 96 -36.54 1.14 9.25
C ASP A 96 -37.79 0.49 9.85
N GLY A 97 -38.25 -0.60 9.24
CA GLY A 97 -39.41 -1.37 9.71
C GLY A 97 -40.78 -0.91 9.17
N GLU A 98 -41.85 -1.29 9.87
CA GLU A 98 -43.23 -0.98 9.50
C GLU A 98 -43.62 0.45 9.92
N VAL A 99 -44.15 1.23 8.98
CA VAL A 99 -44.77 2.53 9.27
C VAL A 99 -46.22 2.31 9.66
N ARG A 100 -46.59 2.75 10.88
CA ARG A 100 -47.97 2.66 11.34
C ARG A 100 -48.73 3.92 10.95
N VAL A 101 -49.79 3.73 10.16
CA VAL A 101 -50.76 4.79 9.83
C VAL A 101 -51.99 4.61 10.68
N SER A 102 -52.41 5.64 11.39
CA SER A 102 -53.64 5.63 12.18
C SER A 102 -54.56 6.78 11.78
N THR A 103 -55.85 6.47 11.65
CA THR A 103 -56.89 7.45 11.35
C THR A 103 -58.03 7.21 12.33
N SER A 104 -58.33 8.20 13.16
CA SER A 104 -59.48 8.12 14.06
C SER A 104 -60.67 8.84 13.45
N LYS A 105 -61.83 8.17 13.42
CA LYS A 105 -63.09 8.73 12.91
C LYS A 105 -63.63 9.86 13.81
N SER A 106 -63.16 9.96 15.06
CA SER A 106 -63.51 11.00 16.02
C SER A 106 -62.71 12.30 15.85
N GLU A 107 -61.51 12.24 15.28
CA GLU A 107 -60.58 13.38 15.11
C GLU A 107 -60.59 13.92 13.67
N GLY A 108 -61.74 13.87 12.98
CA GLY A 108 -61.88 14.05 11.54
C GLY A 108 -60.93 15.09 10.90
N ARG A 109 -60.34 14.72 9.74
CA ARG A 109 -59.33 15.48 8.96
C ARG A 109 -57.89 15.42 9.46
N ILE A 110 -57.55 14.46 10.32
CA ILE A 110 -56.16 14.21 10.77
C ILE A 110 -55.78 12.74 10.50
N VAL A 111 -54.59 12.53 9.93
CA VAL A 111 -53.96 11.21 9.78
C VAL A 111 -52.61 11.24 10.48
N ARG A 112 -52.35 10.29 11.38
CA ARG A 112 -51.09 10.18 12.13
C ARG A 112 -50.23 9.04 11.60
N PHE A 113 -48.92 9.25 11.62
CA PHE A 113 -47.87 8.36 11.15
C PHE A 113 -46.82 8.18 12.24
N ASP A 114 -46.47 6.93 12.54
CA ASP A 114 -45.27 6.59 13.31
C ASP A 114 -44.18 6.18 12.31
N LEU A 115 -43.19 7.05 12.14
CA LEU A 115 -42.12 6.90 11.17
C LEU A 115 -40.82 6.54 11.89
N LYS A 116 -40.24 5.41 11.52
CA LYS A 116 -38.92 4.99 12.00
C LYS A 116 -37.93 5.06 10.86
N PHE A 117 -36.85 5.77 11.09
CA PHE A 117 -35.80 5.96 10.11
C PHE A 117 -34.46 5.45 10.64
N VAL A 118 -33.58 5.10 9.73
CA VAL A 118 -32.17 4.82 9.98
C VAL A 118 -31.33 5.69 9.06
N GLU A 119 -30.29 6.33 9.59
CA GLU A 119 -29.34 7.11 8.79
C GLU A 119 -28.74 6.23 7.69
N ALA A 120 -28.89 6.64 6.43
CA ALA A 120 -28.35 5.92 5.30
C ALA A 120 -26.85 6.18 5.26
N GLY A 121 -26.06 5.27 5.83
CA GLY A 121 -24.60 5.33 5.75
C GLY A 121 -24.14 5.36 4.30
N GLU A 122 -23.13 6.16 4.01
CA GLU A 122 -22.43 6.05 2.72
C GLU A 122 -21.81 4.66 2.66
N LEU A 123 -22.18 3.88 1.65
CA LEU A 123 -21.47 2.65 1.28
C LEU A 123 -20.10 3.02 0.74
N SER A 124 -19.19 3.41 1.63
CA SER A 124 -17.77 3.38 1.33
C SER A 124 -17.36 1.93 1.47
N TYR A 125 -17.42 1.19 0.36
CA TYR A 125 -16.82 -0.13 0.30
C TYR A 125 -15.34 0.00 0.67
N PRO A 126 -14.75 -0.92 1.44
CA PRO A 126 -13.31 -1.06 1.44
C PRO A 126 -12.92 -1.37 0.01
N THR A 127 -12.52 -0.35 -0.74
CA THR A 127 -11.87 -0.55 -2.03
C THR A 127 -10.65 -1.36 -1.67
N SER A 128 -10.55 -2.62 -2.12
CA SER A 128 -9.29 -3.35 -2.02
C SER A 128 -8.24 -2.39 -2.51
N GLY A 129 -7.36 -1.93 -1.60
CA GLY A 129 -6.36 -0.93 -1.94
C GLY A 129 -5.69 -1.35 -3.23
N ALA A 130 -5.47 -0.41 -4.14
CA ALA A 130 -4.77 -0.70 -5.39
C ALA A 130 -3.59 -1.63 -5.07
N ALA A 131 -3.35 -2.66 -5.89
CA ALA A 131 -2.25 -3.59 -5.68
C ALA A 131 -0.90 -2.88 -5.94
N THR A 132 -0.57 -1.89 -5.11
CA THR A 132 0.55 -0.96 -5.26
C THR A 132 1.86 -1.70 -5.33
N ALA A 133 2.01 -2.77 -4.54
CA ALA A 133 3.18 -3.65 -4.58
C ALA A 133 3.33 -4.36 -5.93
N GLN A 134 2.21 -4.81 -6.53
CA GLN A 134 2.21 -5.47 -7.83
C GLN A 134 2.52 -4.48 -8.96
N THR A 135 1.99 -3.27 -8.87
CA THR A 135 2.28 -2.17 -9.81
C THR A 135 3.75 -1.79 -9.75
N LEU A 136 4.30 -1.60 -8.54
CA LEU A 136 5.72 -1.32 -8.33
C LEU A 136 6.60 -2.45 -8.88
N MET A 137 6.27 -3.72 -8.59
CA MET A 137 6.99 -4.87 -9.14
C MET A 137 7.02 -4.86 -10.67
N SER A 138 5.89 -4.56 -11.31
CA SER A 138 5.79 -4.48 -12.77
C SER A 138 6.65 -3.33 -13.33
N SER A 139 6.70 -2.20 -12.62
CA SER A 139 7.54 -1.05 -12.99
C SER A 139 9.03 -1.33 -12.79
N CYS A 140 9.43 -2.08 -11.77
CA CYS A 140 10.81 -2.56 -11.61
C CYS A 140 11.21 -3.51 -12.74
N SER A 141 10.34 -4.45 -13.14
CA SER A 141 10.63 -5.31 -14.31
C SER A 141 10.78 -4.52 -15.60
N ALA A 142 9.93 -3.51 -15.84
CA ALA A 142 10.07 -2.63 -16.99
C ALA A 142 11.36 -1.79 -16.95
N LEU A 143 11.80 -1.38 -15.76
CA LEU A 143 13.09 -0.71 -15.57
C LEU A 143 14.26 -1.66 -15.88
N ASP A 144 14.22 -2.90 -15.42
CA ASP A 144 15.22 -3.93 -15.70
C ASP A 144 15.37 -4.21 -17.21
N ASP A 145 14.26 -4.23 -17.94
CA ASP A 145 14.25 -4.34 -19.40
C ASP A 145 14.90 -3.10 -20.05
N CYS A 146 14.51 -1.89 -19.64
CA CYS A 146 15.10 -0.65 -20.14
C CYS A 146 16.62 -0.54 -19.86
N ILE A 147 17.08 -1.05 -18.71
CA ILE A 147 18.51 -1.10 -18.38
C ILE A 147 19.23 -2.07 -19.33
N SER A 148 18.65 -3.24 -19.56
CA SER A 148 19.21 -4.26 -20.46
C SER A 148 19.32 -3.74 -21.89
N ASP A 149 18.29 -3.06 -22.38
CA ASP A 149 18.28 -2.43 -23.70
C ASP A 149 19.26 -1.25 -23.79
N SER A 150 19.34 -0.42 -22.76
CA SER A 150 20.30 0.70 -22.72
C SER A 150 21.76 0.23 -22.73
N PHE A 151 22.04 -0.94 -22.14
CA PHE A 151 23.38 -1.52 -22.11
C PHE A 151 23.68 -2.43 -23.30
N SER A 152 22.69 -2.79 -24.13
CA SER A 152 22.90 -3.66 -25.30
C SER A 152 23.81 -3.02 -26.35
N SER A 153 23.91 -1.69 -26.38
CA SER A 153 24.84 -0.95 -27.24
C SER A 153 26.26 -0.83 -26.67
N PHE A 154 26.51 -1.31 -25.45
CA PHE A 154 27.85 -1.35 -24.89
C PHE A 154 28.75 -2.25 -25.74
N SER A 155 29.90 -1.73 -26.14
CA SER A 155 30.93 -2.48 -26.84
C SER A 155 32.29 -1.86 -26.60
N ILE A 156 33.27 -2.73 -26.33
CA ILE A 156 34.70 -2.42 -26.34
C ILE A 156 35.40 -3.11 -27.52
N ASP A 157 34.64 -3.55 -28.52
CA ASP A 157 35.21 -4.12 -29.75
C ASP A 157 35.94 -3.04 -30.56
N GLY A 158 37.05 -3.41 -31.19
CA GLY A 158 37.88 -2.52 -31.99
C GLY A 158 38.66 -1.45 -31.21
N VAL A 159 38.55 -1.39 -29.88
CA VAL A 159 39.41 -0.51 -29.06
C VAL A 159 40.72 -1.21 -28.71
N ALA A 160 41.77 -0.44 -28.43
CA ALA A 160 43.08 -0.99 -28.08
C ALA A 160 43.02 -1.84 -26.79
N ASP A 161 43.83 -2.89 -26.72
CA ASP A 161 43.82 -3.87 -25.62
C ASP A 161 44.03 -3.23 -24.24
N PHE A 162 44.91 -2.22 -24.14
CA PHE A 162 45.10 -1.49 -22.88
C PHE A 162 43.85 -0.70 -22.43
N VAL A 163 43.01 -0.25 -23.36
CA VAL A 163 41.72 0.41 -23.05
C VAL A 163 40.71 -0.63 -22.59
N GLN A 164 40.67 -1.80 -23.23
CA GLN A 164 39.81 -2.92 -22.80
C GLN A 164 40.16 -3.33 -21.37
N ASN A 165 41.46 -3.56 -21.10
CA ASN A 165 41.96 -3.91 -19.77
C ASN A 165 41.68 -2.83 -18.72
N ASP A 166 41.76 -1.54 -19.08
CA ASP A 166 41.39 -0.45 -18.16
C ASP A 166 39.88 -0.45 -17.85
N VAL A 167 39.00 -0.64 -18.85
CA VAL A 167 37.55 -0.73 -18.62
C VAL A 167 37.21 -1.93 -17.75
N VAL A 168 37.79 -3.10 -18.03
CA VAL A 168 37.62 -4.33 -17.26
C VAL A 168 38.13 -4.17 -15.83
N GLY A 169 39.31 -3.56 -15.64
CA GLY A 169 39.86 -3.27 -14.32
C GLY A 169 39.02 -2.28 -13.51
N ASN A 170 38.49 -1.24 -14.17
CA ASN A 170 37.56 -0.31 -13.57
C ASN A 170 36.25 -0.99 -13.15
N ALA A 171 35.69 -1.86 -14.00
CA ALA A 171 34.51 -2.64 -13.68
C ALA A 171 34.75 -3.60 -12.50
N SER A 172 35.91 -4.27 -12.48
CA SER A 172 36.37 -5.10 -11.35
C SER A 172 36.44 -4.29 -10.05
N THR A 173 36.99 -3.07 -10.09
CA THR A 173 37.04 -2.17 -8.93
C THR A 173 35.65 -1.79 -8.44
N MET A 174 34.71 -1.51 -9.35
CA MET A 174 33.32 -1.19 -9.01
C MET A 174 32.62 -2.38 -8.34
N LEU A 175 32.86 -3.60 -8.81
CA LEU A 175 32.32 -4.81 -8.19
C LEU A 175 32.97 -5.12 -6.84
N GLY A 176 34.26 -4.82 -6.68
CA GLY A 176 34.92 -4.86 -5.37
C GLY A 176 34.24 -3.93 -4.36
N TYR A 177 33.93 -2.70 -4.78
CA TYR A 177 33.16 -1.76 -3.95
C TYR A 177 31.76 -2.29 -3.59
N VAL A 178 31.03 -2.88 -4.55
CA VAL A 178 29.74 -3.54 -4.30
C VAL A 178 29.90 -4.69 -3.31
N SER A 179 30.90 -5.55 -3.50
CA SER A 179 31.18 -6.70 -2.62
C SER A 179 31.46 -6.24 -1.18
N ASP A 180 32.26 -5.18 -1.02
CA ASP A 180 32.60 -4.63 0.29
C ASP A 180 31.39 -4.00 0.99
N ALA A 181 30.56 -3.26 0.25
CA ALA A 181 29.32 -2.68 0.78
C ALA A 181 28.33 -3.77 1.22
N MET A 182 28.23 -4.85 0.45
CA MET A 182 27.32 -5.95 0.74
C MET A 182 27.87 -6.93 1.80
N LYS A 183 29.18 -6.96 2.05
CA LYS A 183 29.81 -7.93 2.97
C LYS A 183 29.21 -7.92 4.38
N VAL A 184 28.86 -6.74 4.88
CA VAL A 184 28.29 -6.57 6.23
C VAL A 184 26.80 -6.89 6.24
N VAL A 185 26.14 -6.77 5.10
CA VAL A 185 24.68 -6.85 5.00
C VAL A 185 24.24 -8.23 4.51
N ASP A 186 24.79 -8.73 3.41
CA ASP A 186 24.48 -10.03 2.86
C ASP A 186 25.73 -10.68 2.23
N SER A 187 26.22 -11.74 2.89
CA SER A 187 27.41 -12.47 2.42
C SER A 187 27.19 -13.17 1.10
N ALA A 188 25.96 -13.59 0.76
CA ALA A 188 25.69 -14.26 -0.50
C ALA A 188 25.78 -13.30 -1.69
N VAL A 189 25.29 -12.06 -1.54
CA VAL A 189 25.51 -11.01 -2.56
C VAL A 189 26.99 -10.64 -2.66
N SER A 190 27.68 -10.53 -1.53
CA SER A 190 29.12 -10.23 -1.50
C SER A 190 29.96 -11.30 -2.22
N ASP A 191 29.64 -12.58 -2.01
CA ASP A 191 30.28 -13.72 -2.68
C ASP A 191 29.94 -13.75 -4.17
N ALA A 192 28.67 -13.53 -4.54
CA ALA A 192 28.25 -13.44 -5.94
C ALA A 192 28.96 -12.28 -6.68
N ALA A 193 29.15 -11.14 -6.01
CA ALA A 193 29.90 -10.00 -6.56
C ALA A 193 31.37 -10.34 -6.83
N ARG A 194 32.00 -11.16 -5.97
CA ARG A 194 33.38 -11.64 -6.18
C ARG A 194 33.49 -12.64 -7.32
N LEU A 195 32.50 -13.51 -7.48
CA LEU A 195 32.43 -14.41 -8.64
C LEU A 195 32.30 -13.61 -9.94
N LEU A 196 31.37 -12.65 -9.97
CA LEU A 196 31.21 -11.74 -11.11
C LEU A 196 32.49 -10.95 -11.38
N GLN A 197 33.20 -10.52 -10.33
CA GLN A 197 34.48 -9.82 -10.44
C GLN A 197 35.56 -10.70 -11.09
N GLY A 198 35.58 -12.01 -10.83
CA GLY A 198 36.48 -12.96 -11.49
C GLY A 198 36.14 -13.16 -12.97
N ASP A 199 34.85 -13.19 -13.30
CA ASP A 199 34.35 -13.45 -14.65
C ASP A 199 34.21 -12.18 -15.51
N ILE A 200 34.43 -10.98 -14.95
CA ILE A 200 34.16 -9.71 -15.64
C ILE A 200 34.92 -9.56 -16.96
N SER A 201 36.14 -10.09 -17.03
CA SER A 201 36.92 -10.09 -18.28
C SER A 201 36.19 -10.85 -19.39
N VAL A 202 35.59 -12.00 -19.07
CA VAL A 202 34.80 -12.80 -20.03
C VAL A 202 33.48 -12.12 -20.37
N LEU A 203 32.84 -11.47 -19.40
CA LEU A 203 31.52 -10.85 -19.55
C LEU A 203 31.53 -9.53 -20.34
N LEU A 204 32.66 -8.81 -20.36
CA LEU A 204 32.79 -7.54 -21.05
C LEU A 204 33.66 -7.60 -22.32
N SER A 205 34.55 -8.59 -22.45
CA SER A 205 35.42 -8.70 -23.63
C SER A 205 34.63 -9.11 -24.88
N PRO A 206 34.98 -8.59 -26.07
CA PRO A 206 34.34 -9.00 -27.32
C PRO A 206 34.47 -10.53 -27.52
N PRO A 207 33.46 -11.22 -28.07
CA PRO A 207 32.25 -10.71 -28.72
C PRO A 207 31.05 -10.55 -27.78
N SER A 208 31.23 -10.47 -26.45
CA SER A 208 30.12 -10.44 -25.51
C SER A 208 29.21 -9.23 -25.75
N SER A 209 27.90 -9.49 -25.90
CA SER A 209 26.88 -8.45 -25.81
C SER A 209 26.74 -8.07 -24.34
N GLY A 210 26.81 -6.78 -24.02
CA GLY A 210 26.71 -6.30 -22.64
C GLY A 210 25.49 -6.83 -21.84
N LYS A 211 24.44 -7.30 -22.52
CA LYS A 211 23.26 -7.93 -21.90
C LYS A 211 23.60 -9.05 -20.92
N ASN A 212 24.57 -9.91 -21.23
CA ASN A 212 24.98 -10.99 -20.31
C ASN A 212 25.53 -10.42 -19.00
N PHE A 213 26.27 -9.31 -19.05
CA PHE A 213 26.75 -8.63 -17.86
C PHE A 213 25.58 -8.09 -17.02
N VAL A 214 24.58 -7.43 -17.63
CA VAL A 214 23.39 -6.93 -16.91
C VAL A 214 22.65 -8.05 -16.21
N GLU A 215 22.39 -9.16 -16.92
CA GLU A 215 21.68 -10.31 -16.35
C GLU A 215 22.43 -10.92 -15.16
N GLN A 216 23.76 -11.00 -15.24
CA GLN A 216 24.57 -11.53 -14.14
C GLN A 216 24.60 -10.57 -12.94
N VAL A 217 24.62 -9.26 -13.18
CA VAL A 217 24.48 -8.25 -12.12
C VAL A 217 23.11 -8.35 -11.44
N GLN A 218 22.02 -8.47 -12.19
CA GLN A 218 20.68 -8.66 -11.63
C GLN A 218 20.56 -9.98 -10.86
N LYS A 219 21.15 -11.07 -11.35
CA LYS A 219 21.20 -12.36 -10.63
C LYS A 219 22.01 -12.26 -9.34
N MET A 220 23.15 -11.56 -9.38
CA MET A 220 23.98 -11.29 -8.20
C MET A 220 23.16 -10.60 -7.11
N TRP A 221 22.43 -9.54 -7.47
CA TRP A 221 21.56 -8.84 -6.53
C TRP A 221 20.49 -9.77 -5.94
N ARG A 222 19.79 -10.53 -6.78
CA ARG A 222 18.71 -11.46 -6.39
C ARG A 222 19.15 -12.68 -5.59
N THR A 223 20.46 -12.95 -5.51
CA THR A 223 21.03 -14.06 -4.74
C THR A 223 21.02 -13.78 -3.22
N GLY A 224 20.75 -12.52 -2.82
CA GLY A 224 20.69 -12.13 -1.41
C GLY A 224 19.68 -12.94 -0.61
N LYS A 225 20.13 -13.51 0.50
CA LYS A 225 19.30 -14.31 1.41
C LYS A 225 18.35 -13.41 2.21
N ARG A 226 18.78 -12.19 2.54
CA ARG A 226 17.98 -11.21 3.28
C ARG A 226 16.94 -10.49 2.41
N LEU A 227 16.89 -10.79 1.11
CA LEU A 227 15.76 -10.38 0.25
C LEU A 227 14.45 -11.12 0.59
N TYR A 228 14.51 -12.11 1.47
CA TYR A 228 13.37 -12.87 1.97
C TYR A 228 13.56 -13.03 3.48
N GLY A 229 12.87 -12.23 4.30
CA GLY A 229 13.11 -12.25 5.75
C GLY A 229 12.39 -11.15 6.54
N ASN A 230 12.92 -10.85 7.73
CA ASN A 230 12.37 -9.86 8.66
C ASN A 230 12.42 -8.44 8.07
N ALA A 231 11.49 -7.57 8.47
CA ALA A 231 11.41 -6.19 7.96
C ALA A 231 12.71 -5.41 8.17
N SER A 232 13.33 -5.48 9.37
CA SER A 232 14.59 -4.78 9.66
C SER A 232 15.75 -5.20 8.75
N ASP A 233 15.81 -6.49 8.39
CA ASP A 233 16.83 -7.03 7.47
C ASP A 233 16.64 -6.46 6.06
N LEU A 234 15.39 -6.39 5.58
CA LEU A 234 15.02 -5.80 4.30
C LEU A 234 15.29 -4.29 4.27
N VAL A 235 14.93 -3.55 5.33
CA VAL A 235 15.19 -2.11 5.48
C VAL A 235 16.70 -1.83 5.36
N THR A 236 17.51 -2.62 6.08
CA THR A 236 18.97 -2.48 6.05
C THR A 236 19.50 -2.72 4.63
N MET A 237 19.01 -3.76 3.94
CA MET A 237 19.40 -4.07 2.57
C MET A 237 19.01 -2.99 1.57
N ILE A 238 17.79 -2.45 1.64
CA ILE A 238 17.30 -1.36 0.78
C ILE A 238 18.21 -0.12 0.92
N LYS A 239 18.58 0.22 2.16
CA LYS A 239 19.50 1.34 2.44
C LYS A 239 20.88 1.08 1.87
N THR A 240 21.41 -0.14 1.97
CA THR A 240 22.71 -0.49 1.42
C THR A 240 22.73 -0.40 -0.11
N PHE A 241 21.71 -0.92 -0.80
CA PHE A 241 21.60 -0.78 -2.26
C PHE A 241 21.53 0.70 -2.69
N SER A 242 20.74 1.50 -1.98
CA SER A 242 20.66 2.95 -2.22
C SER A 242 22.03 3.62 -1.97
N GLY A 243 22.72 3.25 -0.90
CA GLY A 243 24.07 3.74 -0.58
C GLY A 243 25.11 3.37 -1.63
N VAL A 244 25.08 2.15 -2.15
CA VAL A 244 25.93 1.72 -3.28
C VAL A 244 25.70 2.62 -4.48
N SER A 245 24.44 2.91 -4.83
CA SER A 245 24.13 3.78 -5.98
C SER A 245 24.65 5.22 -5.82
N LEU A 246 24.73 5.71 -4.59
CA LEU A 246 25.20 7.07 -4.26
C LEU A 246 26.73 7.14 -4.08
N GLY A 247 27.40 5.99 -3.91
CA GLY A 247 28.81 5.86 -3.61
C GLY A 247 29.75 6.48 -4.66
N SER A 248 30.87 7.05 -4.21
CA SER A 248 31.86 7.75 -5.05
C SER A 248 32.49 6.87 -6.13
N ASN A 249 32.68 5.57 -5.86
CA ASN A 249 33.27 4.63 -6.81
C ASN A 249 32.40 4.38 -8.04
N LEU A 250 31.08 4.54 -7.91
CA LEU A 250 30.13 4.44 -9.01
C LEU A 250 29.77 5.80 -9.59
N GLN A 251 30.31 6.93 -9.14
CA GLN A 251 29.92 8.23 -9.69
C GLN A 251 30.39 8.41 -11.14
N PRO A 252 29.59 9.04 -12.01
CA PRO A 252 30.02 9.39 -13.36
C PRO A 252 31.27 10.26 -13.32
N ARG A 253 32.24 9.96 -14.18
CA ARG A 253 33.46 10.75 -14.37
C ARG A 253 33.31 11.68 -15.58
N GLY A 254 33.77 12.92 -15.43
CA GLY A 254 33.75 13.90 -16.50
C GLY A 254 34.71 13.54 -17.64
N ILE A 255 34.29 13.83 -18.87
CA ILE A 255 35.12 13.70 -20.07
C ILE A 255 35.49 15.12 -20.50
N TRP A 256 36.78 15.42 -20.58
CA TRP A 256 37.29 16.75 -20.91
C TRP A 256 37.67 16.85 -22.38
N LYS A 257 37.56 18.05 -22.96
CA LYS A 257 37.97 18.31 -24.35
C LYS A 257 39.47 18.10 -24.58
N THR A 258 40.27 18.15 -23.52
CA THR A 258 41.72 17.92 -23.51
C THR A 258 42.10 16.45 -23.39
N ASP A 259 41.14 15.56 -23.11
CA ASP A 259 41.41 14.14 -22.96
C ASP A 259 41.81 13.51 -24.29
N SER A 260 42.76 12.59 -24.24
CA SER A 260 43.08 11.76 -25.41
C SER A 260 41.84 10.95 -25.81
N LYS A 261 41.72 10.58 -27.09
CA LYS A 261 40.59 9.75 -27.57
C LYS A 261 40.46 8.46 -26.76
N THR A 262 41.59 7.83 -26.41
CA THR A 262 41.62 6.59 -25.62
C THR A 262 41.15 6.81 -24.19
N THR A 263 41.53 7.92 -23.54
CA THR A 263 41.05 8.29 -22.21
C THR A 263 39.56 8.61 -22.20
N ALA A 264 39.09 9.35 -23.20
CA ALA A 264 37.68 9.68 -23.36
C ALA A 264 36.83 8.41 -23.56
N THR A 265 37.27 7.49 -24.44
CA THR A 265 36.59 6.20 -24.66
C THR A 265 36.57 5.35 -23.39
N ALA A 266 37.70 5.19 -22.70
CA ALA A 266 37.77 4.44 -21.45
C ALA A 266 36.80 5.00 -20.39
N THR A 267 36.78 6.33 -20.24
CA THR A 267 35.91 7.03 -19.29
C THR A 267 34.43 6.88 -19.65
N GLN A 268 34.09 6.97 -20.94
CA GLN A 268 32.73 6.75 -21.41
C GLN A 268 32.26 5.33 -21.10
N GLN A 269 33.03 4.30 -21.45
CA GLN A 269 32.65 2.91 -21.21
C GLN A 269 32.57 2.59 -19.71
N ARG A 270 33.50 3.11 -18.92
CA ARG A 270 33.44 3.07 -17.45
C ARG A 270 32.14 3.67 -16.92
N ASN A 271 31.72 4.83 -17.42
CA ASN A 271 30.49 5.49 -16.97
C ASN A 271 29.24 4.66 -17.30
N VAL A 272 29.23 3.98 -18.45
CA VAL A 272 28.14 3.09 -18.86
C VAL A 272 28.05 1.91 -17.89
N VAL A 273 29.15 1.22 -17.60
CA VAL A 273 29.19 0.12 -16.59
C VAL A 273 28.72 0.61 -15.22
N ALA A 274 29.22 1.76 -14.77
CA ALA A 274 28.81 2.35 -13.49
C ALA A 274 27.30 2.64 -13.47
N SER A 275 26.73 3.18 -14.56
CA SER A 275 25.31 3.48 -14.65
C SER A 275 24.43 2.24 -14.52
N THR A 276 24.84 1.13 -15.12
CA THR A 276 24.16 -0.16 -15.00
C THR A 276 24.18 -0.67 -13.56
N LEU A 277 25.33 -0.61 -12.88
CA LEU A 277 25.43 -1.03 -11.48
C LEU A 277 24.53 -0.19 -10.56
N ARG A 278 24.48 1.13 -10.76
CA ARG A 278 23.62 2.03 -9.95
C ARG A 278 22.14 1.80 -10.21
N THR A 279 21.73 1.70 -11.48
CA THR A 279 20.32 1.54 -11.86
C THR A 279 19.77 0.16 -11.50
N THR A 280 20.56 -0.92 -11.66
CA THR A 280 20.17 -2.26 -11.19
C THR A 280 20.06 -2.33 -9.67
N ALA A 281 20.97 -1.66 -8.93
CA ALA A 281 20.86 -1.58 -7.47
C ALA A 281 19.59 -0.85 -7.04
N ILE A 282 19.21 0.24 -7.70
CA ILE A 282 17.94 0.96 -7.44
C ILE A 282 16.72 0.08 -7.76
N SER A 283 16.76 -0.63 -8.90
CA SER A 283 15.69 -1.55 -9.29
C SER A 283 15.49 -2.65 -8.24
N GLU A 284 16.57 -3.29 -7.78
CA GLU A 284 16.48 -4.31 -6.73
C GLU A 284 16.04 -3.71 -5.39
N ALA A 285 16.49 -2.51 -5.03
CA ALA A 285 16.06 -1.85 -3.80
C ALA A 285 14.56 -1.52 -3.81
N ALA A 286 14.03 -1.03 -4.93
CA ALA A 286 12.60 -0.79 -5.10
C ALA A 286 11.80 -2.10 -5.09
N TYR A 287 12.35 -3.17 -5.67
CA TYR A 287 11.73 -4.50 -5.61
C TYR A 287 11.76 -5.12 -4.20
N ALA A 288 12.81 -4.87 -3.41
CA ALA A 288 12.86 -5.29 -2.01
C ALA A 288 11.78 -4.61 -1.15
N VAL A 289 11.36 -3.38 -1.50
CA VAL A 289 10.23 -2.69 -0.83
C VAL A 289 8.92 -3.47 -1.01
N THR A 290 8.67 -4.06 -2.19
CA THR A 290 7.44 -4.83 -2.41
C THR A 290 7.35 -6.07 -1.51
N ARG A 291 8.48 -6.52 -0.98
CA ARG A 291 8.61 -7.70 -0.11
C ARG A 291 8.50 -7.38 1.38
N LEU A 292 8.47 -6.09 1.75
CA LEU A 292 8.22 -5.71 3.13
C LEU A 292 6.86 -6.24 3.57
N PRO A 293 6.74 -6.82 4.78
CA PRO A 293 5.46 -7.27 5.28
C PRO A 293 4.53 -6.06 5.47
N ALA A 294 3.30 -6.17 5.00
CA ALA A 294 2.25 -5.17 5.21
C ALA A 294 1.22 -5.71 6.22
N PRO A 295 0.55 -4.83 7.01
CA PRO A 295 -0.59 -5.24 7.81
C PRO A 295 -1.73 -5.64 6.86
N THR A 296 -1.84 -6.93 6.56
CA THR A 296 -3.04 -7.41 5.86
C THR A 296 -4.20 -7.36 6.85
N THR A 297 -5.34 -6.81 6.45
CA THR A 297 -6.58 -6.82 7.23
C THR A 297 -7.00 -8.24 7.64
N SER A 298 -6.45 -9.26 6.98
CA SER A 298 -6.60 -10.68 7.32
C SER A 298 -5.75 -11.15 8.51
N ALA A 299 -4.62 -10.49 8.81
CA ALA A 299 -3.78 -10.83 9.97
C ALA A 299 -4.45 -10.47 11.31
N VAL A 300 -5.33 -9.45 11.33
CA VAL A 300 -6.12 -9.11 12.52
C VAL A 300 -7.18 -10.17 12.81
N MET A 301 -7.70 -10.87 11.79
CA MET A 301 -8.65 -11.97 12.00
C MET A 301 -7.99 -13.29 12.43
N GLN A 302 -6.70 -13.53 12.13
CA GLN A 302 -6.03 -14.74 12.58
C GLN A 302 -5.64 -14.71 14.06
N ASN A 303 -5.41 -13.53 14.64
CA ASN A 303 -5.09 -13.40 16.07
C ASN A 303 -6.33 -13.35 16.99
N ALA A 304 -7.55 -13.27 16.45
CA ALA A 304 -8.80 -13.32 17.22
C ALA A 304 -9.37 -14.74 17.41
N THR A 305 -8.78 -15.76 16.77
CA THR A 305 -9.15 -17.18 16.96
C THR A 305 -8.11 -17.92 17.80
N VAL A 306 -7.88 -17.44 19.02
CA VAL A 306 -7.34 -18.29 20.10
C VAL A 306 -8.52 -19.06 20.69
N GLY A 307 -8.89 -20.13 19.99
CA GLY A 307 -9.98 -21.01 20.37
C GLY A 307 -10.29 -21.98 19.24
N GLN A 308 -9.67 -23.15 19.31
CA GLN A 308 -9.86 -24.32 18.43
C GLN A 308 -9.32 -24.18 17.00
N SER A 309 -8.14 -24.75 16.81
CA SER A 309 -7.57 -25.15 15.54
C SER A 309 -8.56 -25.99 14.72
N THR A 310 -9.01 -25.46 13.58
CA THR A 310 -9.46 -26.27 12.45
C THR A 310 -8.65 -25.89 11.22
N THR A 311 -7.65 -26.69 10.91
CA THR A 311 -6.92 -26.67 9.63
C THR A 311 -7.92 -27.03 8.52
N PRO A 312 -7.87 -26.43 7.31
CA PRO A 312 -8.61 -26.96 6.18
C PRO A 312 -7.96 -28.28 5.77
N ALA A 313 -8.53 -29.39 6.19
CA ALA A 313 -8.06 -30.71 5.78
C ALA A 313 -8.40 -30.93 4.31
N GLN A 314 -7.37 -31.06 3.47
CA GLN A 314 -7.48 -31.85 2.25
C GLN A 314 -7.91 -33.27 2.63
N SER A 315 -8.97 -33.72 1.97
CA SER A 315 -9.54 -35.06 2.06
C SER A 315 -8.50 -36.13 1.67
N THR A 316 -7.84 -36.73 2.65
CA THR A 316 -7.24 -38.08 2.52
C THR A 316 -7.53 -38.86 3.79
N GLY A 317 -8.37 -39.90 3.68
CA GLY A 317 -8.95 -40.66 4.78
C GLY A 317 -7.96 -41.56 5.53
N TRP A 318 -7.11 -40.97 6.38
CA TRP A 318 -6.33 -41.68 7.38
C TRP A 318 -6.64 -41.10 8.78
N PRO A 319 -6.86 -41.93 9.81
CA PRO A 319 -7.14 -41.44 11.16
C PRO A 319 -5.91 -40.76 11.78
N SER A 320 -6.05 -39.51 12.22
CA SER A 320 -5.00 -38.77 12.94
C SER A 320 -4.75 -39.39 14.31
N VAL A 321 -3.52 -39.85 14.55
CA VAL A 321 -3.04 -40.26 15.87
C VAL A 321 -2.37 -39.05 16.53
N THR A 322 -2.95 -38.55 17.62
CA THR A 322 -2.35 -37.48 18.44
C THR A 322 -1.51 -38.08 19.56
N HIS A 323 -0.19 -37.89 19.54
CA HIS A 323 0.71 -38.25 20.64
C HIS A 323 1.02 -37.03 21.54
N PRO A 324 1.00 -37.16 22.88
CA PRO A 324 1.21 -36.05 23.83
C PRO A 324 2.57 -35.32 23.69
N ALA A 325 3.58 -35.97 23.11
CA ALA A 325 4.92 -35.39 22.94
C ALA A 325 5.01 -34.26 21.90
N LEU A 326 4.02 -34.13 21.00
CA LEU A 326 3.97 -33.05 20.01
C LEU A 326 3.31 -31.77 20.54
N ASN A 327 2.62 -31.83 21.69
CA ASN A 327 1.90 -30.69 22.26
C ASN A 327 2.77 -29.80 23.17
N ASN A 328 4.01 -30.22 23.46
CA ASN A 328 4.94 -29.50 24.34
C ASN A 328 6.06 -28.76 23.57
N ALA A 329 5.99 -28.67 22.24
CA ALA A 329 6.85 -27.71 21.53
C ALA A 329 6.41 -26.29 21.95
N PRO A 330 7.32 -25.42 22.44
CA PRO A 330 6.96 -24.05 22.70
C PRO A 330 6.42 -23.45 21.41
N ALA A 331 5.23 -22.85 21.47
CA ALA A 331 4.67 -22.11 20.36
C ALA A 331 5.68 -21.02 19.98
N VAL A 332 6.42 -21.21 18.89
CA VAL A 332 7.22 -20.15 18.29
C VAL A 332 6.21 -19.13 17.79
N LYS A 333 5.98 -18.09 18.58
CA LYS A 333 5.25 -16.91 18.12
C LYS A 333 6.13 -16.29 17.04
N ASN A 334 5.85 -16.61 15.78
CA ASN A 334 6.35 -15.84 14.65
C ASN A 334 5.63 -14.49 14.70
N THR A 335 6.11 -13.58 15.55
CA THR A 335 5.75 -12.17 15.44
C THR A 335 6.32 -11.70 14.11
N VAL A 336 5.44 -11.48 13.13
CA VAL A 336 5.84 -10.80 11.89
C VAL A 336 6.31 -9.42 12.29
N ASP A 337 7.61 -9.19 12.23
CA ASP A 337 8.22 -7.90 12.48
C ASP A 337 7.80 -6.97 11.34
N LEU A 338 6.93 -6.01 11.65
CA LEU A 338 6.41 -5.05 10.68
C LEU A 338 7.34 -3.83 10.66
N PRO A 339 7.60 -3.23 9.48
CA PRO A 339 8.41 -2.02 9.41
C PRO A 339 7.69 -0.89 10.15
N THR A 340 8.44 -0.16 10.95
CA THR A 340 7.94 1.01 11.68
C THR A 340 7.65 2.17 10.72
N TRP A 341 6.82 3.11 11.16
CA TRP A 341 6.53 4.33 10.38
C TRP A 341 7.80 5.12 10.05
N GLU A 342 8.75 5.21 10.99
CA GLU A 342 10.03 5.89 10.79
C GLU A 342 10.90 5.17 9.75
N GLU A 343 10.95 3.83 9.79
CA GLU A 343 11.69 3.05 8.80
C GLU A 343 11.13 3.19 7.39
N LEU A 344 9.80 3.18 7.24
CA LEU A 344 9.14 3.38 5.94
C LEU A 344 9.41 4.78 5.38
N THR A 345 9.38 5.80 6.24
CA THR A 345 9.69 7.19 5.86
C THR A 345 11.15 7.33 5.43
N ASP A 346 12.08 6.73 6.17
CA ASP A 346 13.50 6.77 5.85
C ASP A 346 13.84 6.00 4.57
N ILE A 347 13.19 4.85 4.33
CA ILE A 347 13.30 4.11 3.06
C ILE A 347 12.87 4.99 1.89
N ARG A 348 11.71 5.64 2.01
CA ARG A 348 11.17 6.51 0.97
C ARG A 348 12.15 7.64 0.63
N ASP A 349 12.67 8.32 1.64
CA ASP A 349 13.53 9.48 1.46
C ASP A 349 14.90 9.07 0.90
N THR A 350 15.45 7.96 1.38
CA THR A 350 16.71 7.37 0.89
C THR A 350 16.60 6.95 -0.58
N LEU A 351 15.54 6.21 -0.95
CA LEU A 351 15.33 5.76 -2.34
C LEU A 351 15.01 6.91 -3.28
N ASN A 352 14.17 7.87 -2.87
CA ASN A 352 13.89 9.05 -3.67
C ASN A 352 15.17 9.85 -3.96
N THR A 353 16.06 9.99 -2.97
CA THR A 353 17.36 10.64 -3.16
C THR A 353 18.22 9.89 -4.18
N ALA A 354 18.28 8.56 -4.12
CA ALA A 354 19.00 7.73 -5.08
C ALA A 354 18.42 7.86 -6.50
N ILE A 355 17.10 7.75 -6.64
CA ILE A 355 16.40 7.86 -7.93
C ILE A 355 16.57 9.25 -8.52
N ASP A 356 16.37 10.32 -7.74
CA ASP A 356 16.55 11.70 -8.21
C ASP A 356 17.98 11.96 -8.66
N LYS A 357 18.95 11.36 -7.97
CA LYS A 357 20.34 11.44 -8.40
C LYS A 357 20.57 10.74 -9.73
N GLU A 358 20.02 9.54 -9.95
CA GLU A 358 20.14 8.87 -11.26
C GLU A 358 19.34 9.56 -12.37
N LEU A 359 18.17 10.13 -12.06
CA LEU A 359 17.40 10.94 -13.01
C LEU A 359 18.21 12.14 -13.52
N SER A 360 19.06 12.76 -12.68
CA SER A 360 19.96 13.84 -13.12
C SER A 360 21.18 13.37 -13.94
N ARG A 361 21.49 12.06 -13.90
CA ARG A 361 22.66 11.45 -14.55
C ARG A 361 22.32 10.75 -15.86
N THR A 362 21.10 10.25 -16.01
CA THR A 362 20.70 9.51 -17.21
C THR A 362 20.59 10.44 -18.42
N THR A 363 21.07 9.95 -19.56
CA THR A 363 20.93 10.60 -20.87
C THR A 363 19.94 9.88 -21.78
N SER A 364 19.42 8.72 -21.35
CA SER A 364 18.43 7.93 -22.08
C SER A 364 17.02 8.32 -21.62
N ASP A 365 16.19 8.78 -22.56
CA ASP A 365 14.79 9.14 -22.29
C ASP A 365 13.97 7.95 -21.81
N ALA A 366 14.20 6.76 -22.37
CA ALA A 366 13.53 5.53 -21.97
C ALA A 366 13.86 5.17 -20.50
N LEU A 367 15.15 5.22 -20.15
CA LEU A 367 15.59 4.96 -18.77
C LEU A 367 15.07 6.04 -17.80
N PHE A 368 15.04 7.31 -18.23
CA PHE A 368 14.50 8.41 -17.45
C PHE A 368 13.00 8.20 -17.13
N LEU A 369 12.20 7.85 -18.13
CA LEU A 369 10.77 7.58 -17.95
C LEU A 369 10.53 6.36 -17.06
N ALA A 370 11.32 5.29 -17.23
CA ALA A 370 11.23 4.10 -16.38
C ALA A 370 11.56 4.40 -14.91
N LEU A 371 12.66 5.13 -14.65
CA LEU A 371 13.03 5.57 -13.30
C LEU A 371 11.95 6.46 -12.67
N ARG A 372 11.38 7.38 -13.45
CA ARG A 372 10.28 8.25 -12.99
C ARG A 372 9.03 7.45 -12.62
N ARG A 373 8.72 6.40 -13.40
CA ARG A 373 7.59 5.50 -13.12
C ARG A 373 7.83 4.72 -11.83
N VAL A 374 9.01 4.11 -11.67
CA VAL A 374 9.40 3.43 -10.43
C VAL A 374 9.30 4.38 -9.23
N LYS A 375 9.76 5.64 -9.36
CA LYS A 375 9.61 6.64 -8.29
C LYS A 375 8.15 6.87 -7.90
N ALA A 376 7.26 7.05 -8.89
CA ALA A 376 5.84 7.30 -8.62
C ALA A 376 5.19 6.10 -7.91
N ASP A 377 5.41 4.90 -8.43
CA ASP A 377 4.81 3.67 -7.90
C ASP A 377 5.40 3.29 -6.53
N LEU A 378 6.69 3.58 -6.30
CA LEU A 378 7.35 3.41 -5.01
C LEU A 378 6.70 4.28 -3.94
N ASN A 379 6.51 5.57 -4.24
CA ASN A 379 5.89 6.49 -3.30
C ASN A 379 4.42 6.11 -3.04
N ALA A 380 3.70 5.63 -4.06
CA ALA A 380 2.35 5.11 -3.88
C ALA A 380 2.33 3.90 -2.94
N ASP A 381 3.21 2.91 -3.15
CA ASP A 381 3.28 1.71 -2.30
C ASP A 381 3.66 2.04 -0.86
N ILE A 382 4.66 2.89 -0.64
CA ILE A 382 5.06 3.29 0.71
C ILE A 382 3.95 4.11 1.39
N ASN A 383 3.29 5.03 0.69
CA ASN A 383 2.18 5.79 1.28
C ASN A 383 1.04 4.87 1.70
N THR A 384 0.65 3.90 0.86
CA THR A 384 -0.36 2.90 1.23
C THR A 384 0.06 2.09 2.47
N ARG A 385 1.34 1.74 2.61
CA ARG A 385 1.84 1.08 3.83
C ARG A 385 1.82 1.99 5.05
N LEU A 386 2.19 3.26 4.90
CA LEU A 386 2.14 4.25 5.98
C LEU A 386 0.71 4.47 6.48
N GLU A 387 -0.27 4.52 5.58
CA GLU A 387 -1.71 4.59 5.92
C GLU A 387 -2.20 3.36 6.68
N GLN A 388 -1.63 2.19 6.42
CA GLN A 388 -1.98 0.94 7.12
C GLN A 388 -1.29 0.79 8.48
N SER A 389 -0.17 1.50 8.69
CA SER A 389 0.61 1.49 9.94
C SER A 389 0.20 2.59 10.93
N ALA A 390 -0.66 3.53 10.51
CA ALA A 390 -1.23 4.60 11.34
C ALA A 390 -2.56 4.16 11.95
#